data_AF-A0A413H5F6-F1
#
_entry.id   AF-A0A413H5F6-F1
#
_cell.length_a   1.000
_cell.length_b   1.000
_cell.length_c   1.000
_cell.angle_alpha   90.00
_cell.angle_beta   90.00
_cell.angle_gamma   90.00
#
_symmetry.space_group_name_H-M   'P 1'
#
loop_
_entity.id
_entity.type
_entity.pdbx_description
1 polymer ?
#
loop_
_entity_poly.entity_id
_entity_poly.type
_entity_poly.pdbx_seq_one_letter_code
_entity_poly.pdbx_strand_id
1 'polypeptide(L)'
;MKEDTDTEAFIRKIESIGYIYTYQPGKPAPHMMFMKGYTPQGFKGQAYHLHVRYAGDWDEPIFCHYLQLHPEVARKYGELKVELKKRYEHDRDAYTESKTEFITSIVQLARKR
;
A
#
# COMPACT_ATOMS: atom_id res chain seq x y z
N MET A 1 -0.62 13.85 -7.23
CA MET A 1 -1.19 14.25 -8.55
C MET A 1 -1.76 15.65 -8.42
N LYS A 2 -1.89 16.43 -9.50
CA LYS A 2 -2.66 17.70 -9.46
C LYS A 2 -4.11 17.42 -9.85
N GLU A 3 -5.04 18.29 -9.47
CA GLU A 3 -6.48 18.11 -9.73
C GLU A 3 -6.83 18.13 -11.23
N ASP A 4 -6.04 18.80 -12.05
CA ASP A 4 -6.22 18.96 -13.51
C ASP A 4 -5.61 17.82 -14.34
N THR A 5 -5.10 16.76 -13.71
CA THR A 5 -4.43 15.67 -14.41
C THR A 5 -5.44 14.78 -15.14
N ASP A 6 -5.25 14.59 -16.45
CA ASP A 6 -5.98 13.58 -17.24
C ASP A 6 -5.62 12.16 -16.74
N THR A 7 -6.49 11.62 -15.90
CA THR A 7 -6.34 10.31 -15.27
C THR A 7 -6.36 9.17 -16.26
N GLU A 8 -7.17 9.29 -17.31
CA GLU A 8 -7.33 8.26 -18.33
C GLU A 8 -6.06 8.15 -19.19
N ALA A 9 -5.50 9.29 -19.61
CA ALA A 9 -4.22 9.29 -20.32
C ALA A 9 -3.07 8.78 -19.43
N PHE A 10 -3.10 9.09 -18.13
CA PHE A 10 -2.13 8.57 -17.18
C PHE A 10 -2.22 7.05 -17.03
N ILE A 11 -3.42 6.50 -16.81
CA ILE A 11 -3.65 5.06 -16.70
C ILE A 11 -3.11 4.34 -17.94
N ARG A 12 -3.49 4.78 -19.15
CA ARG A 12 -3.00 4.17 -20.41
C ARG A 12 -1.48 4.16 -20.55
N LYS A 13 -0.81 5.23 -20.10
CA LYS A 13 0.67 5.32 -20.13
C LYS A 13 1.33 4.34 -19.15
N ILE A 14 0.72 4.12 -17.98
CA ILE A 14 1.25 3.17 -17.00
C ILE A 14 0.97 1.72 -17.44
N GLU A 15 -0.17 1.46 -18.05
CA GLU A 15 -0.49 0.15 -18.62
C GLU A 15 0.45 -0.24 -19.77
N SER A 16 0.85 0.72 -20.62
CA SER A 16 1.75 0.45 -21.74
C SER A 16 3.15 -0.02 -21.33
N ILE A 17 3.57 0.23 -20.08
CA ILE A 17 4.83 -0.27 -19.52
C ILE A 17 4.65 -1.57 -18.68
N GLY A 18 3.49 -2.22 -18.83
CA GLY A 18 3.21 -3.56 -18.30
C GLY A 18 2.67 -3.60 -16.86
N TYR A 19 2.09 -2.49 -16.38
CA TYR A 19 1.31 -2.49 -15.15
C TYR A 19 -0.17 -2.76 -15.45
N ILE A 20 -0.89 -3.25 -14.45
CA ILE A 20 -2.33 -3.50 -14.48
C ILE A 20 -3.00 -2.50 -13.53
N TYR A 21 -3.88 -1.66 -14.07
CA TYR A 21 -4.68 -0.76 -13.24
C TYR A 21 -5.71 -1.54 -12.43
N THR A 22 -5.77 -1.26 -11.12
CA THR A 22 -6.71 -1.88 -10.19
C THR A 22 -7.63 -0.81 -9.64
N TYR A 23 -8.90 -0.85 -10.05
CA TYR A 23 -9.93 0.02 -9.50
C TYR A 23 -10.09 -0.20 -7.99
N GLN A 24 -10.24 0.88 -7.24
CA GLN A 24 -10.38 0.86 -5.78
C GLN A 24 -11.77 1.40 -5.40
N PRO A 25 -12.76 0.53 -5.19
CA PRO A 25 -14.09 0.96 -4.76
C PRO A 25 -14.03 1.80 -3.48
N GLY A 26 -14.77 2.92 -3.43
CA GLY A 26 -14.83 3.80 -2.26
C GLY A 26 -13.63 4.74 -2.09
N LYS A 27 -12.69 4.75 -3.05
CA LYS A 27 -11.48 5.56 -3.03
C LYS A 27 -11.36 6.31 -4.37
N PRO A 28 -11.95 7.51 -4.49
CA PRO A 28 -12.04 8.21 -5.77
C PRO A 28 -10.64 8.58 -6.29
N ALA A 29 -10.57 8.90 -7.59
CA ALA A 29 -9.35 9.36 -8.21
C ALA A 29 -8.75 10.54 -7.42
N PRO A 30 -7.42 10.54 -7.21
CA PRO A 30 -6.41 9.75 -7.88
C PRO A 30 -5.99 8.52 -7.10
N HIS A 31 -6.82 7.98 -6.19
CA HIS A 31 -6.48 6.79 -5.39
C HIS A 31 -6.41 5.54 -6.26
N MET A 32 -5.40 5.50 -7.13
CA MET A 32 -5.14 4.48 -8.12
C MET A 32 -4.12 3.52 -7.54
N MET A 33 -4.29 2.25 -7.88
CA MET A 33 -3.32 1.20 -7.59
C MET A 33 -2.96 0.52 -8.90
N PHE A 34 -1.67 0.36 -9.15
CA PHE A 34 -1.18 -0.38 -10.29
C PHE A 34 -0.31 -1.54 -9.82
N MET A 35 -0.47 -2.69 -10.45
CA MET A 35 0.25 -3.91 -10.11
C MET A 35 1.08 -4.41 -11.30
N LYS A 36 2.32 -4.84 -11.07
CA LYS A 36 3.16 -5.48 -12.09
C LYS A 36 3.84 -6.71 -11.52
N GLY A 37 4.08 -7.72 -12.36
CA GLY A 37 4.72 -8.98 -11.97
C GLY A 37 3.76 -10.07 -11.47
N TYR A 38 2.44 -9.82 -11.57
CA TYR A 38 1.40 -10.80 -11.28
C TYR A 38 1.04 -11.59 -12.54
N THR A 39 0.97 -12.91 -12.42
CA THR A 39 0.53 -13.84 -13.47
C THR A 39 -0.59 -14.73 -12.94
N PRO A 40 -1.39 -15.38 -13.81
CA PRO A 40 -2.40 -16.34 -13.36
C PRO A 40 -1.81 -17.51 -12.53
N GLN A 41 -0.51 -17.80 -12.68
CA GLN A 41 0.21 -18.84 -11.94
C GLN A 41 0.86 -18.32 -10.65
N GLY A 42 0.60 -17.07 -10.24
CA GLY A 42 1.23 -16.41 -9.11
C GLY A 42 2.22 -15.31 -9.52
N PHE A 43 3.15 -14.93 -8.66
CA PHE A 43 4.18 -13.96 -9.01
C PHE A 43 5.38 -14.65 -9.68
N LYS A 44 5.85 -14.11 -10.81
CA LYS A 44 7.08 -14.57 -11.48
C LYS A 44 8.13 -13.47 -11.35
N GLY A 45 9.12 -13.67 -10.48
CA GLY A 45 10.12 -12.67 -10.15
C GLY A 45 9.62 -11.65 -9.13
N GLN A 46 9.77 -10.35 -9.40
CA GLN A 46 9.43 -9.26 -8.49
C GLN A 46 8.03 -8.71 -8.76
N ALA A 47 7.23 -8.59 -7.70
CA ALA A 47 5.97 -7.86 -7.74
C ALA A 47 6.19 -6.38 -7.38
N TYR A 48 5.47 -5.48 -8.07
CA TYR A 48 5.49 -4.04 -7.84
C TYR A 48 4.07 -3.54 -7.60
N HIS A 49 3.91 -2.71 -6.57
CA HIS A 49 2.70 -1.93 -6.31
C HIS A 49 3.03 -0.45 -6.44
N LEU A 50 2.34 0.23 -7.35
CA LEU A 50 2.40 1.67 -7.48
C LEU A 50 1.10 2.26 -6.94
N HIS A 51 1.23 3.07 -5.89
CA HIS A 51 0.13 3.83 -5.30
C HIS A 51 0.23 5.28 -5.76
N VAL A 52 -0.81 5.78 -6.42
CA VAL A 52 -0.91 7.19 -6.81
C VAL A 52 -1.93 7.87 -5.92
N ARG A 53 -1.61 9.08 -5.43
CA ARG A 53 -2.41 9.84 -4.46
C ARG A 53 -2.27 11.34 -4.71
N TYR A 54 -3.14 12.14 -4.09
CA TYR A 54 -2.90 13.58 -3.95
C TYR A 54 -1.75 13.83 -2.98
N ALA A 55 -1.07 14.96 -3.14
CA ALA A 55 -0.01 15.34 -2.21
C ALA A 55 -0.59 15.53 -0.81
N GLY A 56 0.03 14.92 0.20
CA GLY A 56 -0.42 15.00 1.59
C GLY A 56 -1.53 14.02 1.97
N ASP A 57 -2.09 13.27 1.01
CA ASP A 57 -3.11 12.24 1.23
C ASP A 57 -2.48 10.84 1.30
N TRP A 58 -1.53 10.68 2.22
CA TRP A 58 -0.89 9.40 2.50
C TRP A 58 -0.34 9.34 3.93
N ASP A 59 -0.43 8.16 4.53
CA ASP A 59 0.12 7.88 5.85
C ASP A 59 1.40 7.04 5.74
N GLU A 60 1.62 6.40 4.60
CA GLU A 60 2.67 5.40 4.39
C GLU A 60 4.09 5.96 4.61
N PRO A 61 4.47 7.14 4.08
CA PRO A 61 5.77 7.76 4.39
C PRO A 61 5.94 8.13 5.87
N ILE A 62 4.88 8.58 6.55
CA ILE A 62 4.93 8.90 7.99
C ILE A 62 5.23 7.62 8.77
N PHE A 63 4.48 6.56 8.48
CA PHE A 63 4.68 5.26 9.10
C PHE A 63 6.08 4.69 8.84
N CYS A 64 6.52 4.70 7.57
CA CYS A 64 7.84 4.21 7.17
C CYS A 64 8.97 4.96 7.89
N HIS A 65 8.90 6.29 7.93
CA HIS A 65 9.90 7.11 8.61
C HIS A 65 9.91 6.81 10.12
N TYR A 66 8.74 6.68 10.74
CA TYR A 66 8.66 6.31 12.15
C TYR A 66 9.33 4.95 12.42
N LEU A 67 9.06 3.92 11.60
CA LEU A 67 9.70 2.62 11.77
C LEU A 67 11.23 2.67 11.62
N GLN A 68 11.76 3.53 10.74
CA GLN A 68 13.22 3.70 10.57
C GLN A 68 13.88 4.30 11.82
N LEU A 69 13.19 5.19 12.52
CA LEU A 69 13.68 5.82 13.75
C LEU A 69 13.43 4.97 15.02
N HIS A 70 12.56 3.95 14.93
CA HIS A 70 12.10 3.13 16.05
C HIS A 70 12.26 1.62 15.77
N PRO A 71 13.50 1.08 15.80
CA PRO A 71 13.77 -0.33 15.49
C PRO A 71 12.95 -1.33 16.31
N GLU A 72 12.64 -0.99 17.56
CA GLU A 72 11.80 -1.79 18.45
C GLU A 72 10.35 -1.89 17.96
N VAL A 73 9.81 -0.81 17.39
CA VAL A 73 8.46 -0.78 16.81
C VAL A 73 8.47 -1.50 15.47
N ALA A 74 9.52 -1.35 14.66
CA ALA A 74 9.71 -2.10 13.43
C ALA A 74 9.75 -3.62 13.68
N ARG A 75 10.43 -4.07 14.75
CA ARG A 75 10.44 -5.47 15.18
C ARG A 75 9.04 -5.97 15.52
N LYS A 76 8.29 -5.23 16.36
CA LYS A 76 6.90 -5.58 16.71
C LYS A 76 6.00 -5.69 15.48
N TYR A 77 6.15 -4.76 14.52
CA TYR A 77 5.41 -4.82 13.27
C TYR A 77 5.80 -6.04 12.42
N GLY A 78 7.07 -6.42 12.43
CA GLY A 78 7.56 -7.65 11.82
C GLY A 78 6.93 -8.91 12.41
N GLU A 79 6.91 -9.02 13.73
CA GLU A 79 6.31 -10.13 14.48
C GLU A 79 4.81 -10.24 14.18
N LEU A 80 4.08 -9.12 14.27
CA LEU A 80 2.66 -9.05 13.91
C LEU A 80 2.40 -9.58 12.49
N LYS A 81 3.21 -9.18 11.50
CA LYS A 81 3.06 -9.66 10.12
C LYS A 81 3.25 -11.17 10.00
N VAL A 82 4.16 -11.76 10.76
CA VAL A 82 4.40 -13.21 10.75
C VAL A 82 3.22 -13.95 11.37
N GLU A 83 2.68 -13.47 12.48
CA GLU A 83 1.52 -14.05 13.14
C GLU A 83 0.27 -13.97 12.26
N LEU A 84 -0.01 -12.80 11.69
CA LEU A 84 -1.15 -12.60 10.80
C LEU A 84 -1.05 -13.47 9.55
N LYS A 85 0.15 -13.67 9.00
CA LYS A 85 0.35 -14.56 7.85
C LYS A 85 -0.07 -16.00 8.19
N LYS A 86 0.24 -16.49 9.39
CA LYS A 86 -0.17 -17.83 9.85
C LYS A 86 -1.67 -17.93 10.04
N ARG A 87 -2.30 -16.87 10.56
CA ARG A 87 -3.75 -16.84 10.82
C ARG A 87 -4.59 -16.71 9.55
N TYR A 88 -4.12 -15.92 8.58
CA TYR A 88 -4.86 -15.55 7.37
C TYR A 88 -4.12 -16.01 6.10
N GLU A 89 -3.62 -17.25 6.09
CA GLU A 89 -2.75 -17.77 5.02
C GLU A 89 -3.40 -17.68 3.63
N HIS A 90 -4.71 -17.90 3.54
CA HIS A 90 -5.49 -17.87 2.30
C HIS A 90 -6.44 -16.67 2.21
N ASP A 91 -6.40 -15.77 3.19
CA ASP A 91 -7.26 -14.59 3.26
C ASP A 91 -6.41 -13.32 3.24
N ARG A 92 -6.12 -12.86 2.02
CA ARG A 92 -5.26 -11.69 1.80
C ARG A 92 -5.89 -10.40 2.34
N ASP A 93 -7.21 -10.31 2.30
CA ASP A 93 -7.93 -9.11 2.68
C ASP A 93 -7.95 -9.00 4.21
N ALA A 94 -8.31 -10.08 4.91
CA ALA A 94 -8.24 -10.12 6.37
C ALA A 94 -6.82 -9.91 6.89
N TYR A 95 -5.79 -10.46 6.21
CA TYR A 95 -4.39 -10.17 6.53
C TYR A 95 -4.09 -8.67 6.45
N THR A 96 -4.58 -7.99 5.41
CA THR A 96 -4.34 -6.56 5.17
C THR A 96 -5.07 -5.70 6.20
N GLU A 97 -6.35 -5.97 6.42
CA GLU A 97 -7.21 -5.25 7.36
C GLU A 97 -6.72 -5.37 8.81
N SER A 98 -6.25 -6.56 9.20
CA SER A 98 -5.77 -6.83 10.58
C SER A 98 -4.52 -6.04 10.98
N LYS A 99 -3.83 -5.39 10.03
CA LYS A 99 -2.71 -4.48 10.32
C LYS A 99 -3.15 -3.03 10.58
N THR A 100 -4.39 -2.69 10.25
CA THR A 100 -4.88 -1.30 10.20
C THR A 100 -4.75 -0.61 11.55
N GLU A 101 -5.16 -1.26 12.64
CA GLU A 101 -5.12 -0.68 13.99
C GLU A 101 -3.69 -0.33 14.40
N PHE A 102 -2.75 -1.27 14.21
CA PHE A 102 -1.34 -1.06 14.52
C PHE A 102 -0.79 0.13 13.72
N ILE A 103 -0.97 0.13 12.39
CA ILE A 103 -0.45 1.20 11.52
C ILE A 103 -1.04 2.55 11.93
N THR A 104 -2.35 2.62 12.15
CA THR A 104 -3.06 3.85 12.51
C THR A 104 -2.56 4.41 13.84
N SER A 105 -2.36 3.55 14.85
CA SER A 105 -1.84 3.98 16.16
C SER A 105 -0.44 4.61 16.06
N ILE A 106 0.44 4.04 15.23
CA ILE A 106 1.79 4.54 15.01
C ILE A 106 1.77 5.86 14.24
N VAL A 107 0.94 5.99 13.20
CA VAL A 107 0.80 7.24 12.45
C VAL A 107 0.26 8.35 13.34
N GLN A 108 -0.75 8.07 14.18
CA GLN A 108 -1.28 9.04 15.14
C GLN A 108 -0.21 9.47 16.16
N LEU A 109 0.60 8.53 16.65
CA LEU A 109 1.70 8.84 17.56
C LEU A 109 2.77 9.70 16.88
N ALA A 110 3.11 9.39 15.63
CA ALA A 110 4.08 10.14 14.84
C ALA A 110 3.63 11.59 14.59
N ARG A 111 2.32 11.82 14.37
CA ARG A 111 1.72 13.15 14.14
C ARG A 111 1.62 14.02 15.39
N LYS A 112 1.70 13.43 16.59
CA LYS A 112 1.61 14.16 17.87
C LYS A 112 2.95 14.70 18.37
N ARG A 113 4.05 14.37 17.67
CA ARG A 113 5.38 14.90 17.94
C ARG A 113 5.61 16.17 17.13
#